data_AF-A0A354UU68-F1
#
_entry.id   AF-A0A354UU68-F1
#
_cell.length_a   1.000
_cell.length_b   1.000
_cell.length_c   1.000
_cell.angle_alpha   90.00
_cell.angle_beta   90.00
_cell.angle_gamma   90.00
#
_symmetry.space_group_name_H-M   'P 1'
#
loop_
_entity.id
_entity.type
_entity.pdbx_description
1 polymer ?
#
loop_
_entity_poly.entity_id
_entity_poly.type
_entity_poly.pdbx_seq_one_letter_code
_entity_poly.pdbx_strand_id
1 'polypeptide(L)'
;MSFHEILIAIMAGFAVLGAIDRIFGNRWGLGKEFEAGILAMGSLALAMVGIVCLAPVLAAVLKPVVVPIYTFLGADPAMFAGTLLACDMGGGALARQLTADPQAAALGGVITGSMLGATVVFTIPVAMGILREEDRPVMAKGILCGIVTIPLGVLAGGLTAGFPLAMVLRNLVPIVLIALLIALGLWRAEKAMVRGFEVFGKLVVAVVTIGLAAAIGEALTGCPIIRGMEPISEGFETVGTIAIVLAGAFPLVFVLTKLLRKPLLAAGRLLGINDAA
;
A
#
# COMPACT_ATOMS: atom_id res chain seq x y z
N MET A 1 15.83 -1.34 -23.77
CA MET A 1 15.38 -1.52 -22.39
C MET A 1 14.37 -0.44 -22.05
N SER A 2 13.25 -0.81 -21.45
CA SER A 2 12.30 0.18 -20.91
C SER A 2 12.93 0.94 -19.73
N PHE A 3 12.42 2.14 -19.41
CA PHE A 3 12.90 2.91 -18.24
C PHE A 3 12.84 2.08 -16.94
N HIS A 4 11.79 1.29 -16.79
CA HIS A 4 11.59 0.39 -15.65
C HIS A 4 12.72 -0.64 -15.53
N GLU A 5 13.11 -1.29 -16.63
CA GLU A 5 14.21 -2.25 -16.64
C GLU A 5 15.55 -1.61 -16.26
N ILE A 6 15.79 -0.37 -16.72
CA ILE A 6 17.02 0.37 -16.38
C ILE A 6 17.05 0.65 -14.88
N LEU A 7 15.93 1.11 -14.32
CA LEU A 7 15.83 1.39 -12.89
C LEU A 7 16.04 0.13 -12.04
N ILE A 8 15.43 -1.01 -12.42
CA ILE A 8 15.66 -2.29 -11.76
C ILE A 8 17.14 -2.72 -11.87
N ALA A 9 17.76 -2.57 -13.03
CA ALA A 9 19.17 -2.91 -13.21
C ALA A 9 20.09 -2.07 -12.31
N ILE A 10 19.79 -0.77 -12.15
CA ILE A 10 20.52 0.10 -11.21
C ILE A 10 20.33 -0.38 -9.78
N MET A 11 19.09 -0.65 -9.34
CA MET A 11 18.82 -1.16 -7.99
C MET A 11 19.53 -2.50 -7.74
N ALA A 12 19.54 -3.40 -8.72
CA ALA A 12 20.28 -4.66 -8.63
C ALA A 12 21.79 -4.43 -8.47
N GLY A 13 22.38 -3.47 -9.19
CA GLY A 13 23.77 -3.07 -9.01
C GLY A 13 24.05 -2.56 -7.60
N PHE A 14 23.17 -1.73 -7.06
CA PHE A 14 23.27 -1.22 -5.68
C PHE A 14 23.08 -2.31 -4.62
N ALA A 15 22.24 -3.31 -4.88
CA ALA A 15 22.11 -4.48 -4.00
C ALA A 15 23.42 -5.27 -3.94
N VAL A 16 24.05 -5.52 -5.09
CA VAL A 16 25.36 -6.19 -5.16
C VAL A 16 26.44 -5.38 -4.44
N LEU A 17 26.49 -4.06 -4.67
CA LEU A 17 27.43 -3.17 -3.97
C LEU A 17 27.20 -3.15 -2.46
N GLY A 18 25.95 -3.14 -2.02
CA GLY A 18 25.58 -3.24 -0.60
C GLY A 18 26.02 -4.57 0.02
N ALA A 19 25.77 -5.69 -0.67
CA ALA A 19 26.24 -7.00 -0.24
C ALA A 19 27.78 -7.07 -0.14
N ILE A 20 28.49 -6.50 -1.12
CA ILE A 20 29.95 -6.38 -1.11
C ILE A 20 30.43 -5.55 0.09
N ASP A 21 29.85 -4.36 0.31
CA ASP A 21 30.21 -3.50 1.44
C ASP A 21 29.97 -4.21 2.78
N ARG A 22 28.88 -4.98 2.89
CA ARG A 22 28.58 -5.81 4.07
C ARG A 22 29.68 -6.83 4.34
N ILE A 23 30.16 -7.53 3.30
CA ILE A 23 31.27 -8.50 3.42
C ILE A 23 32.55 -7.83 3.93
N PHE A 24 32.82 -6.59 3.49
CA PHE A 24 34.02 -5.83 3.90
C PHE A 24 33.85 -5.05 5.21
N GLY A 25 32.79 -5.30 5.98
CA GLY A 25 32.58 -4.69 7.30
C GLY A 25 31.89 -3.33 7.26
N ASN A 26 31.07 -3.05 6.24
CA ASN A 26 30.25 -1.85 6.11
C ASN A 26 31.05 -0.53 6.13
N ARG A 27 32.09 -0.43 5.30
CA ARG A 27 32.97 0.75 5.25
C ARG A 27 32.31 1.95 4.59
N TRP A 28 31.46 1.72 3.59
CA TRP A 28 30.79 2.79 2.83
C TRP A 28 29.37 3.10 3.33
N GLY A 29 28.83 2.24 4.19
CA GLY A 29 27.48 2.36 4.76
C GLY A 29 26.40 1.70 3.89
N LEU A 30 26.73 1.27 2.68
CA LEU A 30 25.80 0.60 1.76
C LEU A 30 25.33 -0.74 2.29
N GLY A 31 26.21 -1.47 2.95
CA GLY A 31 25.85 -2.80 3.45
C GLY A 31 24.88 -2.76 4.63
N LYS A 32 24.85 -1.66 5.40
CA LYS A 32 23.82 -1.42 6.43
C LYS A 32 22.44 -1.20 5.79
N GLU A 33 22.39 -0.42 4.71
CA GLU A 33 21.14 -0.14 3.98
C GLU A 33 20.62 -1.40 3.26
N PHE A 34 21.52 -2.19 2.68
CA PHE A 34 21.19 -3.50 2.12
C PHE A 34 20.60 -4.42 3.20
N GLU A 35 21.24 -4.50 4.37
CA GLU A 35 20.76 -5.29 5.50
C GLU A 35 19.40 -4.79 6.00
N ALA A 36 19.21 -3.48 6.12
CA ALA A 36 17.93 -2.89 6.50
C ALA A 36 16.81 -3.26 5.51
N GLY A 37 17.10 -3.30 4.21
CA GLY A 37 16.16 -3.73 3.18
C GLY A 37 15.71 -5.18 3.35
N ILE A 38 16.64 -6.09 3.67
CA ILE A 38 16.34 -7.50 3.94
C ILE A 38 15.59 -7.66 5.28
N LEU A 39 16.04 -6.99 6.34
CA LEU A 39 15.41 -7.07 7.67
C LEU A 39 14.00 -6.47 7.70
N ALA A 40 13.67 -5.57 6.77
CA ALA A 40 12.31 -5.06 6.59
C ALA A 40 11.30 -6.20 6.32
N MET A 41 11.75 -7.36 5.84
CA MET A 41 10.90 -8.54 5.66
C MET A 41 10.09 -8.89 6.92
N GLY A 42 10.67 -8.78 8.11
CA GLY A 42 9.95 -9.11 9.36
C GLY A 42 8.80 -8.15 9.66
N SER A 43 9.04 -6.84 9.57
CA SER A 43 8.00 -5.83 9.80
C SER A 43 6.93 -5.85 8.72
N LEU A 44 7.33 -6.07 7.46
CA LEU A 44 6.42 -6.24 6.34
C LEU A 44 5.56 -7.48 6.52
N ALA A 45 6.13 -8.62 6.91
CA ALA A 45 5.38 -9.86 7.13
C ALA A 45 4.29 -9.69 8.19
N LEU A 46 4.61 -9.05 9.32
CA LEU A 46 3.63 -8.73 10.37
C LEU A 46 2.49 -7.84 9.87
N ALA A 47 2.76 -6.93 8.93
CA ALA A 47 1.79 -5.97 8.44
C ALA A 47 0.92 -6.48 7.29
N MET A 48 1.38 -7.43 6.46
CA MET A 48 0.69 -7.79 5.21
C MET A 48 0.32 -9.25 5.04
N VAL A 49 1.11 -10.21 5.56
CA VAL A 49 0.91 -11.65 5.25
C VAL A 49 -0.50 -12.09 5.62
N GLY A 50 -0.99 -11.66 6.78
CA GLY A 50 -2.35 -11.99 7.22
C GLY A 50 -3.45 -11.48 6.29
N ILE A 51 -3.31 -10.27 5.73
CA ILE A 51 -4.30 -9.73 4.76
C ILE A 51 -4.21 -10.45 3.43
N VAL A 52 -3.00 -10.75 2.93
CA VAL A 52 -2.82 -11.50 1.68
C VAL A 52 -3.51 -12.86 1.78
N CYS A 53 -3.30 -13.58 2.89
CA CYS A 53 -3.95 -14.87 3.11
C CYS A 53 -5.47 -14.76 3.27
N LEU A 54 -5.95 -13.67 3.89
CA LEU A 54 -7.38 -13.42 4.10
C LEU A 54 -8.11 -12.84 2.88
N ALA A 55 -7.40 -12.37 1.85
CA ALA A 55 -8.00 -11.65 0.72
C ALA A 55 -9.18 -12.40 0.07
N PRO A 56 -9.11 -13.72 -0.21
CA PRO A 56 -10.23 -14.45 -0.79
C PRO A 56 -11.44 -14.55 0.15
N VAL A 57 -11.21 -14.69 1.45
CA VAL A 57 -12.25 -14.76 2.48
C VAL A 57 -12.94 -13.41 2.65
N LEU A 58 -12.17 -12.33 2.74
CA LEU A 58 -12.69 -10.96 2.82
C LEU A 58 -13.53 -10.62 1.59
N ALA A 59 -13.05 -11.02 0.41
CA ALA A 59 -13.80 -10.87 -0.82
C ALA A 59 -15.14 -11.60 -0.78
N ALA A 60 -15.16 -12.87 -0.36
CA ALA A 60 -16.40 -13.66 -0.30
C ALA A 60 -17.43 -13.06 0.67
N VAL A 61 -16.98 -12.56 1.82
CA VAL A 61 -17.85 -11.95 2.85
C VAL A 61 -18.41 -10.60 2.40
N LEU A 62 -17.61 -9.78 1.72
CA LEU A 62 -17.99 -8.41 1.39
C LEU A 62 -18.72 -8.28 0.05
N LYS A 63 -18.48 -9.19 -0.91
CA LYS A 63 -19.17 -9.27 -2.21
C LYS A 63 -20.71 -9.03 -2.14
N PRO A 64 -21.49 -9.75 -1.32
CA PRO A 64 -22.95 -9.63 -1.33
C PRO A 64 -23.48 -8.26 -0.89
N VAL A 65 -22.71 -7.51 -0.10
CA VAL A 65 -23.09 -6.16 0.34
C VAL A 65 -22.59 -5.12 -0.64
N VAL A 66 -21.36 -5.27 -1.14
CA VAL A 66 -20.69 -4.19 -1.85
C VAL A 66 -21.03 -4.16 -3.33
N VAL A 67 -21.20 -5.31 -3.99
CA VAL A 67 -21.59 -5.38 -5.40
C VAL A 67 -22.89 -4.61 -5.67
N PRO A 68 -23.98 -4.79 -4.88
CA PRO A 68 -25.19 -3.99 -5.05
C PRO A 68 -24.98 -2.49 -4.84
N ILE A 69 -24.17 -2.09 -3.86
CA ILE A 69 -23.92 -0.67 -3.56
C ILE A 69 -23.19 0.01 -4.72
N TYR A 70 -22.12 -0.60 -5.24
CA TYR A 70 -21.37 -0.03 -6.36
C TYR A 70 -22.24 0.04 -7.61
N THR A 71 -22.96 -1.04 -7.92
CA THR A 71 -23.85 -1.09 -9.07
C THR A 71 -24.97 -0.04 -8.97
N PHE A 72 -25.53 0.17 -7.77
CA PHE A 72 -26.55 1.20 -7.50
C PHE A 72 -26.01 2.62 -7.72
N LEU A 73 -24.78 2.89 -7.28
CA LEU A 73 -24.08 4.15 -7.55
C LEU A 73 -23.64 4.30 -9.01
N GLY A 74 -23.91 3.29 -9.84
CA GLY A 74 -23.50 3.22 -11.22
C GLY A 74 -22.05 2.79 -11.42
N ALA A 75 -21.25 2.59 -10.38
CA ALA A 75 -19.87 2.14 -10.53
C ALA A 75 -19.77 0.63 -10.79
N ASP A 76 -18.71 0.23 -11.46
CA ASP A 76 -18.35 -1.17 -11.63
C ASP A 76 -17.88 -1.76 -10.28
N PRO A 77 -18.33 -2.98 -9.91
CA PRO A 77 -17.91 -3.63 -8.67
C PRO A 77 -16.40 -3.84 -8.54
N ALA A 78 -15.62 -3.88 -9.63
CA ALA A 78 -14.17 -3.97 -9.60
C ALA A 78 -13.50 -2.83 -8.84
N MET A 79 -14.14 -1.65 -8.78
CA MET A 79 -13.65 -0.52 -8.01
C MET A 79 -13.55 -0.84 -6.51
N PHE A 80 -14.46 -1.68 -6.00
CA PHE A 80 -14.43 -2.11 -4.61
C PHE A 80 -13.12 -2.81 -4.25
N ALA A 81 -12.61 -3.67 -5.13
CA ALA A 81 -11.38 -4.41 -4.88
C ALA A 81 -10.22 -3.46 -4.55
N GLY A 82 -10.07 -2.38 -5.32
CA GLY A 82 -9.06 -1.37 -5.09
C GLY A 82 -9.33 -0.41 -3.93
N THR A 83 -10.55 -0.35 -3.41
CA THR A 83 -10.85 0.42 -2.19
C THR A 83 -10.47 -0.33 -0.92
N LEU A 84 -10.45 -1.66 -0.97
CA LEU A 84 -10.18 -2.50 0.18
C LEU A 84 -8.75 -3.07 0.15
N LEU A 85 -8.28 -3.55 -1.00
CA LEU A 85 -7.03 -4.29 -1.12
C LEU A 85 -6.06 -3.55 -2.05
N ALA A 86 -4.78 -3.62 -1.70
CA ALA A 86 -3.72 -3.17 -2.59
C ALA A 86 -3.64 -4.05 -3.84
N CYS A 87 -3.10 -3.50 -4.93
CA CYS A 87 -3.05 -4.19 -6.23
C CYS A 87 -2.26 -5.50 -6.19
N ASP A 88 -1.20 -5.53 -5.38
CA ASP A 88 -0.28 -6.64 -5.11
C ASP A 88 -0.76 -7.57 -3.98
N MET A 89 -1.72 -7.14 -3.17
CA MET A 89 -2.31 -7.93 -2.08
C MET A 89 -3.65 -8.58 -2.49
N GLY A 90 -3.78 -8.98 -3.75
CA GLY A 90 -4.97 -9.62 -4.28
C GLY A 90 -6.07 -8.67 -4.78
N GLY A 91 -5.92 -7.34 -4.65
CA GLY A 91 -6.87 -6.37 -5.18
C GLY A 91 -7.03 -6.45 -6.70
N GLY A 92 -5.92 -6.65 -7.42
CA GLY A 92 -5.95 -6.86 -8.88
C GLY A 92 -6.69 -8.14 -9.29
N ALA A 93 -6.41 -9.25 -8.59
CA ALA A 93 -7.06 -10.54 -8.85
C ALA A 93 -8.56 -10.49 -8.53
N LEU A 94 -8.93 -9.88 -7.40
CA LEU A 94 -10.32 -9.68 -7.01
C LEU A 94 -11.07 -8.81 -8.01
N ALA A 95 -10.48 -7.71 -8.47
CA ALA A 95 -11.11 -6.84 -9.47
C ALA A 95 -11.47 -7.60 -10.75
N ARG A 96 -10.58 -8.46 -11.25
CA ARG A 96 -10.83 -9.31 -12.43
C ARG A 96 -11.91 -10.37 -12.22
N GLN A 97 -12.19 -10.76 -10.97
CA GLN A 97 -13.30 -11.66 -10.66
C GLN A 97 -14.63 -10.94 -10.51
N LEU A 98 -14.61 -9.63 -10.27
CA LEU A 98 -15.80 -8.81 -10.00
C LEU A 98 -16.41 -8.20 -11.27
N THR A 99 -15.68 -8.19 -12.37
CA THR A 99 -16.16 -7.64 -13.65
C THR A 99 -15.58 -8.38 -14.84
N ALA A 100 -16.33 -8.36 -15.95
CA ALA A 100 -15.85 -8.80 -17.24
C ALA A 100 -15.14 -7.69 -18.03
N ASP A 101 -15.24 -6.41 -17.59
CA ASP A 101 -14.58 -5.28 -18.25
C ASP A 101 -13.11 -5.18 -17.81
N PRO A 102 -12.13 -5.44 -18.71
CA PRO A 102 -10.72 -5.38 -18.35
C PRO A 102 -10.25 -3.99 -17.93
N GLN A 103 -10.87 -2.91 -18.44
CA GLN A 103 -10.51 -1.55 -18.08
C GLN A 103 -11.03 -1.21 -16.69
N ALA A 104 -12.23 -1.68 -16.32
CA ALA A 104 -12.75 -1.52 -14.96
C ALA A 104 -11.93 -2.32 -13.95
N ALA A 105 -11.52 -3.54 -14.30
CA ALA A 105 -10.61 -4.32 -13.49
C ALA A 105 -9.25 -3.62 -13.30
N ALA A 106 -8.71 -2.97 -14.33
CA ALA A 106 -7.46 -2.22 -14.24
C ALA A 106 -7.61 -0.92 -13.44
N LEU A 107 -8.66 -0.14 -13.68
CA LEU A 107 -8.92 1.10 -12.94
C LEU A 107 -9.16 0.85 -11.45
N GLY A 108 -9.95 -0.18 -11.12
CA GLY A 108 -10.23 -0.58 -9.75
C GLY A 108 -9.05 -1.30 -9.12
N GLY A 109 -8.72 -2.48 -9.63
CA GLY A 109 -7.73 -3.37 -9.01
C GLY A 109 -6.29 -2.86 -9.06
N VAL A 110 -5.91 -2.11 -10.09
CA VAL A 110 -4.55 -1.58 -10.24
C VAL A 110 -4.48 -0.14 -9.78
N ILE A 111 -5.10 0.80 -10.49
CA ILE A 111 -4.92 2.24 -10.21
C ILE A 111 -5.47 2.61 -8.84
N THR A 112 -6.73 2.27 -8.56
CA THR A 112 -7.34 2.56 -7.25
C THR A 112 -6.69 1.73 -6.15
N GLY A 113 -6.40 0.46 -6.41
CA GLY A 113 -5.70 -0.43 -5.49
C GLY A 113 -4.32 0.08 -5.08
N SER A 114 -3.53 0.64 -5.99
CA SER A 114 -2.21 1.22 -5.69
C SER A 114 -2.29 2.52 -4.89
N MET A 115 -3.46 3.16 -4.82
CA MET A 115 -3.66 4.40 -4.07
C MET A 115 -4.42 4.16 -2.76
N LEU A 116 -5.72 3.86 -2.86
CA LEU A 116 -6.59 3.71 -1.69
C LEU A 116 -6.34 2.37 -0.99
N GLY A 117 -6.33 1.27 -1.75
CA GLY A 117 -6.05 -0.06 -1.20
C GLY A 117 -4.72 -0.10 -0.46
N ALA A 118 -3.63 0.31 -1.12
CA ALA A 118 -2.31 0.43 -0.51
C ALA A 118 -2.31 1.31 0.74
N THR A 119 -3.05 2.42 0.74
CA THR A 119 -3.18 3.25 1.95
C THR A 119 -3.82 2.46 3.09
N VAL A 120 -4.94 1.78 2.81
CA VAL A 120 -5.74 1.08 3.82
C VAL A 120 -5.02 -0.14 4.40
N VAL A 121 -4.47 -0.99 3.55
CA VAL A 121 -3.91 -2.29 3.99
C VAL A 121 -2.41 -2.31 4.18
N PHE A 122 -1.70 -1.27 3.74
CA PHE A 122 -0.25 -1.16 3.92
C PHE A 122 0.15 0.06 4.74
N THR A 123 -0.16 1.27 4.28
CA THR A 123 0.33 2.50 4.95
C THR A 123 -0.18 2.60 6.39
N ILE A 124 -1.47 2.32 6.63
CA ILE A 124 -2.06 2.42 7.97
C ILE A 124 -1.45 1.39 8.94
N PRO A 125 -1.45 0.07 8.66
CA PRO A 125 -0.89 -0.91 9.60
C PRO A 125 0.60 -0.71 9.85
N VAL A 126 1.38 -0.46 8.79
CA VAL A 126 2.84 -0.29 8.91
C VAL A 126 3.17 0.93 9.76
N ALA A 127 2.56 2.08 9.48
CA ALA A 127 2.86 3.29 10.24
C ALA A 127 2.32 3.21 11.68
N MET A 128 1.16 2.59 11.93
CA MET A 128 0.67 2.35 13.30
C MET A 128 1.58 1.43 14.12
N GLY A 129 2.24 0.48 13.46
CA GLY A 129 3.18 -0.46 14.10
C GLY A 129 4.56 0.13 14.39
N ILE A 130 4.98 1.16 13.65
CA ILE A 130 6.32 1.76 13.76
C ILE A 130 6.30 3.09 14.52
N LEU A 131 5.25 3.91 14.38
CA LEU A 131 5.19 5.25 14.96
C LEU A 131 4.87 5.23 16.46
N ARG A 132 5.44 6.21 17.16
CA ARG A 132 5.12 6.52 18.56
C ARG A 132 3.70 7.04 18.67
N GLU A 133 3.08 6.85 19.83
CA GLU A 133 1.67 7.22 20.03
C GLU A 133 1.41 8.72 19.84
N GLU A 134 2.37 9.56 20.23
CA GLU A 134 2.33 11.02 20.06
C GLU A 134 2.28 11.48 18.59
N ASP A 135 2.82 10.68 17.68
CA ASP A 135 2.91 11.00 16.25
C ASP A 135 1.65 10.53 15.47
N ARG A 136 0.81 9.68 16.07
CA ARG A 136 -0.39 9.09 15.43
C ARG A 136 -1.44 10.12 14.99
N PRO A 137 -1.75 11.19 15.74
CA PRO A 137 -2.73 12.19 15.29
C PRO A 137 -2.30 12.90 14.01
N VAL A 138 -1.00 13.20 13.88
CA VAL A 138 -0.44 13.88 12.70
C VAL A 138 -0.44 12.93 11.50
N MET A 139 -0.04 11.68 11.70
CA MET A 139 -0.16 10.62 10.70
C MET A 139 -1.59 10.47 10.21
N ALA A 140 -2.57 10.37 11.12
CA ALA A 140 -3.98 10.23 10.79
C ALA A 140 -4.47 11.38 9.92
N LYS A 141 -4.16 12.62 10.29
CA LYS A 141 -4.51 13.81 9.51
C LYS A 141 -3.88 13.77 8.12
N GLY A 142 -2.60 13.44 8.02
CA GLY A 142 -1.89 13.30 6.74
C GLY A 142 -2.54 12.27 5.82
N ILE A 143 -2.87 11.10 6.35
CA ILE A 143 -3.52 10.02 5.58
C ILE A 143 -4.92 10.43 5.15
N LEU A 144 -5.73 11.01 6.04
CA LEU A 144 -7.09 11.46 5.69
C LEU A 144 -7.05 12.54 4.60
N CYS A 145 -6.14 13.51 4.70
CA CYS A 145 -5.91 14.50 3.63
C CYS A 145 -5.47 13.83 2.33
N GLY A 146 -4.58 12.84 2.39
CA GLY A 146 -4.16 12.06 1.22
C GLY A 146 -5.33 11.35 0.55
N ILE A 147 -6.20 10.69 1.33
CA ILE A 147 -7.39 9.98 0.83
C ILE A 147 -8.32 10.94 0.08
N VAL A 148 -8.52 12.16 0.58
CA VAL A 148 -9.34 13.18 -0.10
C VAL A 148 -8.84 13.49 -1.52
N THR A 149 -7.54 13.37 -1.76
CA THR A 149 -6.93 13.63 -3.09
C THR A 149 -6.89 12.42 -4.02
N ILE A 150 -7.19 11.21 -3.54
CA ILE A 150 -7.16 9.98 -4.35
C ILE A 150 -8.04 10.05 -5.60
N PRO A 151 -9.29 10.58 -5.58
CA PRO A 151 -10.09 10.70 -6.79
C PRO A 151 -9.38 11.42 -7.94
N LEU A 152 -8.57 12.44 -7.63
CA LEU A 152 -7.81 13.18 -8.63
C LEU A 152 -6.70 12.31 -9.23
N GLY A 153 -6.02 11.52 -8.41
CA GLY A 153 -5.00 10.58 -8.89
C GLY A 153 -5.58 9.44 -9.71
N VAL A 154 -6.73 8.88 -9.31
CA VAL A 154 -7.44 7.85 -10.09
C VAL A 154 -7.94 8.42 -11.42
N LEU A 155 -8.45 9.65 -11.44
CA LEU A 155 -8.82 10.35 -12.68
C LEU A 155 -7.60 10.52 -13.60
N ALA A 156 -6.51 11.08 -13.08
CA ALA A 156 -5.29 11.29 -13.85
C ALA A 156 -4.73 9.96 -14.37
N GLY A 157 -4.64 8.93 -13.51
CA GLY A 157 -4.16 7.59 -13.88
C GLY A 157 -5.04 6.90 -14.92
N GLY A 158 -6.36 7.00 -14.80
CA GLY A 158 -7.29 6.42 -15.77
C GLY A 158 -7.16 7.07 -17.15
N LEU A 159 -7.01 8.40 -17.18
CA LEU A 159 -6.84 9.14 -18.43
C LEU A 159 -5.47 8.89 -19.08
N THR A 160 -4.39 8.82 -18.31
CA THR A 160 -3.06 8.49 -18.84
C THR A 160 -2.98 7.04 -19.32
N ALA A 161 -3.74 6.13 -18.72
CA ALA A 161 -3.90 4.75 -19.21
C ALA A 161 -4.75 4.65 -20.50
N GLY A 162 -5.31 5.76 -20.99
CA GLY A 162 -6.12 5.80 -22.21
C GLY A 162 -7.56 5.30 -22.04
N PHE A 163 -8.06 5.24 -20.80
CA PHE A 163 -9.43 4.78 -20.55
C PHE A 163 -10.47 5.85 -20.93
N PRO A 164 -11.68 5.45 -21.38
CA PRO A 164 -12.75 6.39 -21.71
C PRO A 164 -13.13 7.25 -20.52
N LEU A 165 -13.14 8.57 -20.70
CA LEU A 165 -13.45 9.54 -19.63
C LEU A 165 -14.79 9.23 -18.92
N ALA A 166 -15.83 8.89 -19.67
CA ALA A 166 -17.14 8.57 -19.11
C ALA A 166 -17.10 7.35 -18.17
N MET A 167 -16.31 6.33 -18.52
CA MET A 167 -16.13 5.14 -17.70
C MET A 167 -15.37 5.47 -16.42
N VAL A 168 -14.30 6.27 -16.51
CA VAL A 168 -13.51 6.70 -15.36
C VAL A 168 -14.35 7.54 -14.39
N LEU A 169 -15.10 8.52 -14.91
CA LEU A 169 -15.96 9.39 -14.08
C LEU A 169 -17.06 8.61 -13.37
N ARG A 170 -17.69 7.65 -14.07
CA ARG A 170 -18.73 6.79 -13.48
C ARG A 170 -18.18 5.93 -12.34
N ASN A 171 -16.99 5.37 -12.53
CA ASN A 171 -16.31 4.56 -11.53
C ASN A 171 -15.72 5.35 -10.36
N LEU A 172 -15.47 6.64 -10.55
CA LEU A 172 -15.00 7.55 -9.49
C LEU A 172 -16.09 7.92 -8.48
N VAL A 173 -17.38 7.80 -8.83
CA VAL A 173 -18.50 8.26 -7.99
C VAL A 173 -18.39 7.77 -6.53
N PRO A 174 -18.19 6.47 -6.23
CA PRO A 174 -18.10 6.01 -4.85
C PRO A 174 -16.89 6.61 -4.10
N ILE A 175 -15.75 6.74 -4.78
CA ILE A 175 -14.51 7.24 -4.19
C ILE A 175 -14.62 8.74 -3.91
N VAL A 176 -15.23 9.51 -4.83
CA VAL A 176 -15.52 10.93 -4.64
C VAL A 176 -16.45 11.14 -3.46
N LEU A 177 -17.50 10.32 -3.31
CA LEU A 177 -18.40 10.40 -2.17
C LEU A 177 -17.65 10.18 -0.84
N ILE A 178 -16.81 9.16 -0.76
CA ILE A 178 -15.98 8.91 0.43
C ILE A 178 -15.04 10.08 0.70
N ALA A 179 -14.36 10.59 -0.33
CA ALA A 179 -13.46 11.73 -0.20
C ALA A 179 -14.18 13.00 0.29
N LEU A 180 -15.38 13.28 -0.23
CA LEU A 180 -16.20 14.42 0.21
C LEU A 180 -16.66 14.26 1.66
N LEU A 181 -17.06 13.05 2.08
CA LEU A 181 -17.44 12.78 3.46
C LEU A 181 -16.24 12.97 4.42
N ILE A 182 -15.05 12.51 4.03
CA ILE A 182 -13.82 12.72 4.82
C ILE A 182 -13.47 14.20 4.87
N ALA A 183 -13.53 14.92 3.75
CA ALA A 183 -13.25 16.35 3.69
C ALA A 183 -14.22 17.15 4.57
N LEU A 184 -15.52 16.83 4.52
CA LEU A 184 -16.54 17.43 5.37
C LEU A 184 -16.32 17.11 6.85
N GLY A 185 -15.95 15.87 7.15
CA GLY A 185 -15.61 15.42 8.50
C GLY A 185 -14.38 16.14 9.05
N LEU A 186 -13.34 16.32 8.25
CA LEU A 186 -12.15 17.10 8.63
C LEU A 186 -12.50 18.56 8.87
N TRP A 187 -13.34 19.16 8.03
CA TRP A 187 -13.75 20.56 8.17
C TRP A 187 -14.58 20.80 9.45
N ARG A 188 -15.52 19.91 9.77
CA ARG A 188 -16.44 20.11 10.91
C ARG A 188 -16.01 19.45 12.20
N ALA A 189 -15.24 18.36 12.15
CA ALA A 189 -14.98 17.49 13.29
C ALA A 189 -13.61 16.80 13.21
N GLU A 190 -12.55 17.55 12.89
CA GLU A 190 -11.17 17.04 12.74
C GLU A 190 -10.76 16.07 13.87
N LYS A 191 -10.95 16.46 15.13
CA LYS A 191 -10.60 15.63 16.30
C LYS A 191 -11.36 14.30 16.33
N ALA A 192 -12.62 14.29 15.91
CA ALA A 192 -13.41 13.07 15.86
C ALA A 192 -12.97 12.17 14.70
N MET A 193 -12.64 12.76 13.54
CA MET A 193 -12.10 12.03 12.39
C MET A 193 -10.77 11.35 12.73
N VAL A 194 -9.86 12.07 13.40
CA VAL A 194 -8.56 11.52 13.83
C VAL A 194 -8.76 10.35 14.79
N ARG A 195 -9.61 10.49 15.82
CA ARG A 195 -9.91 9.38 16.74
C ARG A 195 -10.57 8.19 16.04
N GLY A 196 -11.52 8.46 15.14
CA GLY A 196 -12.17 7.42 14.34
C GLY A 196 -11.18 6.66 13.47
N PHE A 197 -10.23 7.38 12.87
CA PHE A 197 -9.15 6.80 12.09
C PHE A 197 -8.21 5.93 12.94
N GLU A 198 -7.85 6.36 14.16
CA GLU A 198 -7.03 5.54 15.06
C GLU A 198 -7.73 4.22 15.42
N VAL A 199 -9.04 4.26 15.69
CA VAL A 199 -9.83 3.05 15.95
C VAL A 199 -9.88 2.15 14.71
N PHE A 200 -10.12 2.74 13.53
CA PHE A 200 -10.08 2.01 12.26
C PHE A 200 -8.73 1.34 12.03
N GLY A 201 -7.62 2.06 12.20
CA GLY A 201 -6.28 1.50 12.05
C GLY A 201 -6.01 0.35 13.01
N LYS A 202 -6.44 0.45 14.28
CA LYS A 202 -6.37 -0.66 15.24
C LYS A 202 -7.18 -1.88 14.80
N LEU A 203 -8.37 -1.68 14.25
CA LEU A 203 -9.19 -2.77 13.71
C LEU A 203 -8.51 -3.45 12.53
N VAL A 204 -7.94 -2.69 11.59
CA VAL A 204 -7.19 -3.26 10.46
C VAL A 204 -6.01 -4.09 10.96
N VAL A 205 -5.22 -3.57 11.90
CA VAL A 205 -4.09 -4.31 12.51
C VAL A 205 -4.56 -5.59 13.22
N ALA A 206 -5.72 -5.56 13.89
CA ALA A 206 -6.29 -6.75 14.51
C ALA A 206 -6.67 -7.81 13.46
N VAL A 207 -7.32 -7.40 12.36
CA VAL A 207 -7.67 -8.32 11.26
C VAL A 207 -6.42 -8.94 10.63
N VAL A 208 -5.38 -8.13 10.35
CA VAL A 208 -4.08 -8.62 9.85
C VAL A 208 -3.52 -9.67 10.80
N THR A 209 -3.46 -9.36 12.10
CA THR A 209 -2.88 -10.24 13.11
C THR A 209 -3.65 -11.55 13.23
N ILE A 210 -4.99 -11.51 13.20
CA ILE A 210 -5.84 -12.71 13.21
C ILE A 210 -5.58 -13.57 11.97
N GLY A 211 -5.53 -12.94 10.79
CA GLY A 211 -5.21 -13.64 9.55
C GLY A 211 -3.85 -14.30 9.59
N LEU A 212 -2.83 -13.58 10.08
CA LEU A 212 -1.48 -14.11 10.22
C LEU A 212 -1.43 -15.29 11.20
N ALA A 213 -2.08 -15.17 12.37
CA ALA A 213 -2.14 -16.24 13.35
C ALA A 213 -2.86 -17.48 12.82
N ALA A 214 -3.96 -17.30 12.09
CA ALA A 214 -4.67 -18.39 11.43
C ALA A 214 -3.81 -19.08 10.37
N ALA A 215 -3.12 -18.30 9.52
CA ALA A 215 -2.24 -18.82 8.48
C ALA A 215 -1.04 -19.59 9.08
N ILE A 216 -0.44 -19.08 10.16
CA ILE A 216 0.64 -19.78 10.88
C ILE A 216 0.11 -21.07 11.50
N GLY A 217 -1.04 -21.02 12.16
CA GLY A 217 -1.66 -22.20 12.76
C GLY A 217 -1.97 -23.29 11.74
N GLU A 218 -2.52 -22.91 10.58
CA GLU A 218 -2.77 -23.82 9.47
C GLU A 218 -1.47 -24.38 8.88
N ALA A 219 -0.44 -23.56 8.68
CA ALA A 219 0.85 -24.00 8.16
C ALA A 219 1.58 -24.99 9.10
N LEU A 220 1.43 -24.83 10.42
CA LEU A 220 2.06 -25.70 11.41
C LEU A 220 1.28 -26.99 11.67
N THR A 221 -0.06 -26.96 11.57
CA THR A 221 -0.92 -28.09 11.96
C THR A 221 -1.54 -28.84 10.78
N GLY A 222 -1.53 -28.24 9.58
CA GLY A 222 -2.25 -28.73 8.41
C GLY A 222 -3.77 -28.63 8.52
N CYS A 223 -4.31 -28.01 9.58
CA CYS A 223 -5.73 -27.88 9.82
C CYS A 223 -6.21 -26.47 9.43
N PRO A 224 -7.17 -26.34 8.49
CA PRO A 224 -7.67 -25.03 8.07
C PRO A 224 -8.49 -24.38 9.18
N ILE A 225 -7.92 -23.34 9.81
CA ILE A 225 -8.57 -22.58 10.89
C ILE A 225 -9.68 -21.70 10.31
N ILE A 226 -9.40 -21.02 9.20
CA ILE A 226 -10.37 -20.22 8.45
C ILE A 226 -10.43 -20.79 7.03
N ARG A 227 -11.60 -21.26 6.63
CA ARG A 227 -11.79 -21.88 5.31
C ARG A 227 -11.66 -20.84 4.20
N GLY A 228 -10.92 -21.20 3.15
CA GLY A 228 -10.77 -20.38 1.94
C GLY A 228 -9.67 -19.32 2.03
N MET A 229 -8.78 -19.40 3.03
CA MET A 229 -7.55 -18.62 3.05
C MET A 229 -6.58 -19.11 1.98
N GLU A 230 -5.77 -18.19 1.48
CA GLU A 230 -4.62 -18.51 0.64
C GLU A 230 -3.46 -19.03 1.52
N PRO A 231 -2.59 -19.94 1.02
CA PRO A 231 -1.45 -20.44 1.78
C PRO A 231 -0.51 -19.32 2.24
N ILE A 232 0.07 -19.49 3.43
CA ILE A 232 0.99 -18.50 4.01
C ILE A 232 2.21 -18.21 3.11
N SER A 233 2.58 -19.14 2.24
CA SER A 233 3.67 -18.99 1.27
C SER A 233 3.45 -17.82 0.31
N GLU A 234 2.21 -17.57 -0.11
CA GLU A 234 1.87 -16.46 -1.02
C GLU A 234 2.15 -15.09 -0.36
N GLY A 235 1.82 -14.98 0.93
CA GLY A 235 2.16 -13.80 1.73
C GLY A 235 3.67 -13.61 1.84
N PHE A 236 4.42 -14.67 2.11
CA PHE A 236 5.89 -14.59 2.21
C PHE A 236 6.57 -14.30 0.88
N GLU A 237 6.07 -14.82 -0.23
CA GLU A 237 6.60 -14.54 -1.57
C GLU A 237 6.42 -13.06 -1.93
N THR A 238 5.24 -12.50 -1.61
CA THR A 238 4.95 -11.07 -1.79
C THR A 238 5.94 -10.22 -0.98
N VAL A 239 6.08 -10.51 0.31
CA VAL A 239 7.03 -9.80 1.19
C VAL A 239 8.48 -9.97 0.70
N GLY A 240 8.86 -11.17 0.29
CA GLY A 240 10.19 -11.50 -0.19
C GLY A 240 10.57 -10.71 -1.43
N THR A 241 9.64 -10.60 -2.38
CA THR A 241 9.82 -9.79 -3.60
C THR A 241 10.05 -8.32 -3.27
N ILE A 242 9.29 -7.77 -2.32
CA ILE A 242 9.49 -6.39 -1.85
C ILE A 242 10.88 -6.25 -1.22
N ALA A 243 11.27 -7.17 -0.32
CA ALA A 243 12.57 -7.12 0.37
C ALA A 243 13.75 -7.18 -0.60
N ILE A 244 13.66 -7.97 -1.68
CA ILE A 244 14.68 -8.04 -2.75
C ILE A 244 14.86 -6.66 -3.41
N VAL A 245 13.75 -5.97 -3.71
CA VAL A 245 13.82 -4.63 -4.30
C VAL A 245 14.37 -3.62 -3.28
N LEU A 246 13.92 -3.67 -2.02
CA LEU A 246 14.39 -2.77 -0.96
C LEU A 246 15.89 -2.91 -0.69
N ALA A 247 16.43 -4.13 -0.76
CA ALA A 247 17.86 -4.40 -0.60
C ALA A 247 18.74 -3.63 -1.61
N GLY A 248 18.20 -3.30 -2.79
CA GLY A 248 18.86 -2.43 -3.77
C GLY A 248 18.44 -0.96 -3.70
N ALA A 249 17.16 -0.70 -3.41
CA ALA A 249 16.60 0.64 -3.36
C ALA A 249 17.17 1.46 -2.19
N PHE A 250 17.34 0.88 -1.00
CA PHE A 250 17.86 1.60 0.17
C PHE A 250 19.32 2.08 -0.05
N PRO A 251 20.27 1.23 -0.49
CA PRO A 251 21.62 1.71 -0.82
C PRO A 251 21.65 2.76 -1.93
N LEU A 252 20.80 2.63 -2.96
CA LEU A 252 20.66 3.62 -4.02
C LEU A 252 20.22 4.98 -3.45
N VAL A 253 19.14 4.99 -2.66
CA VAL A 253 18.61 6.22 -2.03
C VAL A 253 19.65 6.83 -1.08
N PHE A 254 20.39 6.02 -0.34
CA PHE A 254 21.49 6.49 0.51
C PHE A 254 22.58 7.22 -0.30
N VAL A 255 22.99 6.70 -1.45
CA VAL A 255 23.97 7.38 -2.30
C VAL A 255 23.38 8.64 -2.92
N LEU A 256 22.16 8.58 -3.43
CA LEU A 256 21.49 9.74 -4.02
C LEU A 256 21.33 10.88 -3.01
N THR A 257 20.87 10.60 -1.80
CA THR A 257 20.72 11.60 -0.74
C THR A 257 22.06 12.19 -0.33
N LYS A 258 23.13 11.39 -0.28
CA LYS A 258 24.49 11.87 0.01
C LYS A 258 25.05 12.76 -1.09
N LEU A 259 24.85 12.40 -2.36
CA LEU A 259 25.32 13.18 -3.52
C LEU A 259 24.51 14.46 -3.73
N LEU A 260 23.20 14.39 -3.57
CA LEU A 260 22.25 15.47 -3.85
C LEU A 260 21.88 16.28 -2.60
N ARG A 261 22.58 16.12 -1.48
CA ARG A 261 22.27 16.81 -0.22
C ARG A 261 22.16 18.33 -0.39
N LYS A 262 23.14 18.96 -1.04
CA LYS A 262 23.15 20.41 -1.25
C LYS A 262 21.98 20.92 -2.12
N PRO A 263 21.72 20.37 -3.32
CA PRO A 263 20.57 20.80 -4.11
C PRO A 263 19.23 20.48 -3.44
N LEU A 264 19.12 19.34 -2.73
CA LEU A 264 17.92 19.00 -1.97
C LEU A 264 17.64 20.01 -0.85
N LEU A 265 18.66 20.41 -0.08
CA LEU A 265 18.51 21.43 0.97
C LEU A 265 18.15 22.81 0.41
N ALA A 266 18.76 23.19 -0.72
CA ALA A 266 18.43 24.46 -1.39
C ALA A 266 16.96 24.48 -1.87
N ALA A 267 16.50 23.38 -2.48
CA ALA A 267 15.11 23.22 -2.87
C ALA A 267 14.16 23.19 -1.66
N GLY A 268 14.55 22.51 -0.58
CA GLY A 268 13.79 22.45 0.68
C GLY A 268 13.56 23.84 1.29
N ARG A 269 14.61 24.66 1.36
CA ARG A 269 14.51 26.06 1.83
C ARG A 269 13.59 26.91 0.97
N LEU A 270 13.61 26.72 -0.35
CA LEU A 270 12.73 27.44 -1.26
C LEU A 270 11.25 27.07 -1.05
N LEU A 271 10.99 25.81 -0.71
CA LEU A 271 9.64 25.27 -0.47
C LEU A 271 9.16 25.44 0.97
N GLY A 272 9.97 26.05 1.86
CA GLY A 272 9.64 26.21 3.28
C GLY A 272 9.60 24.89 4.06
N ILE A 273 10.24 23.84 3.54
CA ILE A 273 10.41 22.57 4.24
C ILE A 273 11.59 22.76 5.20
N ASN A 274 11.31 22.79 6.50
CA ASN A 274 12.36 22.93 7.52
C ASN A 274 13.45 21.87 7.32
N ASP A 275 14.70 22.27 7.59
CA ASP A 275 15.87 21.40 7.55
C ASP A 275 15.55 20.10 8.33
N ALA A 276 15.52 18.96 7.63
CA ALA A 276 15.23 17.66 8.25
C ALA A 276 16.28 17.33 9.32
N ALA A 277 15.80 16.88 10.48
CA ALA A 277 16.56 16.25 11.55
C ALA A 277 17.27 14.97 11.07
#